data_AF-A0AA49JRF8-F1
#
_entry.id   AF-A0AA49JRF8-F1
#
_cell.length_a   1.000
_cell.length_b   1.000
_cell.length_c   1.000
_cell.angle_alpha   90.00
_cell.angle_beta   90.00
_cell.angle_gamma   90.00
#
_symmetry.space_group_name_H-M   'P 1'
#
loop_
_entity.id
_entity.type
_entity.pdbx_description
1 polymer ?
#
loop_
_entity_poly.entity_id
_entity_poly.type
_entity_poly.pdbx_seq_one_letter_code
_entity_poly.pdbx_strand_id
1 'polypeptide(L)' 'MESLKKQIEARKKIEKAKGILMKVKKLDEDEAYTLMRKMSMDSTLPMEVIAERILTKYS' A
#
# COMPACT_ATOMS: atom_id res chain seq x y z
N MET A 1 12.62 15.10 -15.67
CA MET A 1 11.91 15.60 -14.47
C MET A 1 10.62 14.84 -14.15
N GLU A 2 10.33 13.66 -14.73
CA GLU A 2 9.08 12.92 -14.45
C GLU A 2 9.17 11.87 -13.34
N SER A 3 10.37 11.49 -12.91
CA SER A 3 10.58 10.42 -11.92
C SER A 3 10.20 10.83 -10.48
N LEU A 4 10.37 12.11 -10.13
CA LEU A 4 10.14 12.57 -8.76
C LEU A 4 8.65 12.59 -8.39
N LYS A 5 7.79 13.03 -9.31
CA LYS A 5 6.33 13.07 -9.09
C LYS A 5 5.77 11.65 -8.88
N LYS A 6 6.18 10.69 -9.70
CA LYS A 6 5.77 9.29 -9.57
C LYS A 6 6.15 8.68 -8.22
N GLN A 7 7.38 8.90 -7.75
CA GLN A 7 7.80 8.39 -6.44
C GLN A 7 7.00 8.99 -5.28
N ILE A 8 6.68 10.28 -5.34
CA ILE A 8 5.88 10.96 -4.31
C ILE A 8 4.45 10.40 -4.30
N GLU A 9 3.86 10.19 -5.47
CA GLU A 9 2.51 9.61 -5.59
C GLU A 9 2.48 8.16 -5.11
N ALA A 10 3.48 7.36 -5.46
CA ALA A 10 3.64 5.99 -4.98
C ALA A 10 3.67 5.92 -3.44
N ARG A 11 4.48 6.76 -2.80
CA ARG A 11 4.53 6.86 -1.33
C ARG A 11 3.18 7.26 -0.74
N LYS A 12 2.50 8.25 -1.32
CA LYS A 12 1.15 8.66 -0.86
C LYS A 12 0.14 7.51 -0.94
N LYS A 13 0.16 6.74 -2.03
CA LYS A 13 -0.72 5.57 -2.20
C LYS A 13 -0.44 4.52 -1.12
N ILE A 14 0.84 4.21 -0.87
CA ILE A 14 1.26 3.22 0.14
C ILE A 14 0.80 3.64 1.54
N GLU A 15 1.04 4.89 1.95
CA GLU A 15 0.59 5.41 3.26
C GLU A 15 -0.94 5.35 3.42
N LYS A 16 -1.69 5.73 2.38
CA LYS A 16 -3.16 5.63 2.42
C LYS A 16 -3.63 4.17 2.53
N ALA A 17 -3.03 3.27 1.76
CA ALA A 17 -3.36 1.85 1.81
C ALA A 17 -3.08 1.24 3.18
N LYS A 18 -1.94 1.57 3.81
CA LYS A 18 -1.65 1.21 5.20
C LYS A 18 -2.75 1.73 6.13
N GLY A 19 -3.07 3.02 6.08
CA GLY A 19 -4.09 3.63 6.95
C GLY A 19 -5.49 2.99 6.81
N ILE A 20 -5.87 2.57 5.61
CA ILE A 20 -7.10 1.80 5.38
C ILE A 20 -6.99 0.41 6.02
N LEU A 21 -5.90 -0.32 5.78
CA LEU A 21 -5.71 -1.64 6.39
C LEU A 21 -5.71 -1.58 7.92
N MET A 22 -5.07 -0.55 8.49
CA MET A 22 -5.09 -0.29 9.93
C MET A 22 -6.52 -0.12 10.44
N LYS A 23 -7.35 0.66 9.74
CA LYS A 23 -8.76 0.89 10.14
C LYS A 23 -9.66 -0.32 9.94
N VAL A 24 -9.55 -0.98 8.78
CA VAL A 24 -10.44 -2.09 8.40
C VAL A 24 -10.10 -3.37 9.17
N LYS A 25 -8.80 -3.67 9.31
CA LYS A 25 -8.34 -4.90 9.96
C LYS A 25 -7.91 -4.70 11.41
N LYS A 26 -7.99 -3.46 11.94
CA LYS A 26 -7.50 -3.10 13.27
C LYS A 26 -6.05 -3.54 13.51
N LEU A 27 -5.22 -3.32 12.49
CA LEU A 27 -3.78 -3.64 12.51
C LEU A 27 -2.98 -2.39 12.89
N ASP A 28 -1.85 -2.61 13.52
CA ASP A 28 -0.82 -1.60 13.74
C ASP A 28 -0.06 -1.30 12.45
N GLU A 29 0.75 -0.24 12.46
CA GLU A 29 1.50 0.18 11.27
C GLU A 29 2.45 -0.92 10.76
N ASP A 30 3.14 -1.59 11.68
CA ASP A 30 4.06 -2.68 11.34
C ASP A 30 3.32 -3.88 10.75
N GLU A 31 2.21 -4.28 11.36
CA GLU A 31 1.36 -5.37 10.85
C GLU A 31 0.76 -5.04 9.48
N ALA A 32 0.28 -3.82 9.28
CA ALA A 32 -0.26 -3.37 8.00
C ALA A 32 0.83 -3.38 6.92
N TYR A 33 2.04 -2.92 7.24
CA TYR A 33 3.17 -2.95 6.31
C TYR A 33 3.62 -4.38 6.00
N THR A 34 3.75 -5.23 7.01
CA THR A 34 4.10 -6.64 6.86
C THR A 34 3.07 -7.38 6.02
N LEU A 35 1.78 -7.11 6.23
CA LEU A 35 0.70 -7.68 5.42
C LEU A 35 0.79 -7.21 3.97
N MET A 36 0.98 -5.91 3.71
CA MET A 36 1.15 -5.40 2.36
C MET A 36 2.38 -6.00 1.67
N ARG A 37 3.49 -6.15 2.41
CA ARG A 37 4.72 -6.78 1.91
C ARG A 37 4.49 -8.26 1.58
N LYS A 38 3.75 -8.98 2.42
CA LYS A 38 3.35 -10.37 2.16
C LYS A 38 2.48 -10.47 0.90
N MET A 39 1.47 -9.60 0.75
CA MET A 39 0.63 -9.55 -0.45
C MET A 39 1.44 -9.21 -1.72
N SER A 40 2.45 -8.35 -1.59
CA SER A 40 3.40 -8.01 -2.65
C SER A 40 4.21 -9.24 -3.09
N MET A 41 4.72 -10.03 -2.14
CA MET A 41 5.41 -11.28 -2.42
C MET A 41 4.48 -12.32 -3.05
N ASP A 42 3.32 -12.57 -2.44
CA ASP A 42 2.34 -13.56 -2.89
C ASP A 42 1.81 -13.26 -4.30
N SER A 43 1.63 -11.98 -4.62
CA SER A 43 1.17 -11.55 -5.96
C SER A 43 2.33 -11.29 -6.94
N THR A 44 3.58 -11.33 -6.46
CA THR A 44 4.77 -10.95 -7.23
C THR A 44 4.67 -9.54 -7.85
N LEU A 45 4.01 -8.61 -7.13
CA LEU A 45 3.73 -7.25 -7.59
C LEU A 45 4.42 -6.22 -6.69
N PRO A 46 4.82 -5.05 -7.24
CA PRO A 46 5.40 -3.97 -6.43
C PRO A 46 4.43 -3.46 -5.36
N MET A 47 4.96 -2.94 -4.24
CA MET A 47 4.14 -2.39 -3.15
C MET A 47 3.20 -1.25 -3.60
N GLU A 48 3.60 -0.46 -4.60
CA GLU A 48 2.74 0.58 -5.18
C GLU A 48 1.47 -0.02 -5.79
N VAL A 49 1.60 -1.13 -6.52
CA VAL A 49 0.47 -1.83 -7.15
C VAL A 49 -0.43 -2.48 -6.10
N ILE A 50 0.16 -3.05 -5.04
CA ILE A 50 -0.60 -3.58 -3.91
C ILE A 50 -1.37 -2.47 -3.18
N ALA A 51 -0.72 -1.33 -2.95
CA ALA A 51 -1.35 -0.17 -2.34
C ALA A 51 -2.53 0.33 -3.18
N GLU A 52 -2.35 0.42 -4.50
CA GLU A 52 -3.43 0.77 -5.42
C GLU A 52 -4.57 -0.24 -5.38
N ARG A 53 -4.28 -1.55 -5.39
CA ARG A 53 -5.31 -2.60 -5.21
C ARG A 53 -6.09 -2.46 -3.90
N ILE A 54 -5.41 -2.17 -2.80
CA ILE A 54 -6.05 -1.94 -1.50
C ILE A 54 -6.94 -0.70 -1.57
N LEU A 55 -6.43 0.40 -2.13
CA LEU A 55 -7.20 1.62 -2.31
C LEU A 55 -8.44 1.36 -3.16
N THR A 56 -8.34 0.65 -4.28
CA THR A 56 -9.49 0.29 -5.12
C THR A 56 -10.45 -0.65 -4.41
N LYS A 57 -9.95 -1.60 -3.61
CA LYS A 57 -10.78 -2.58 -2.89
C LYS A 57 -11.61 -1.96 -1.76
N TYR A 58 -11.14 -0.86 -1.18
CA TYR A 58 -11.76 -0.17 -0.04
C TYR A 58 -12.19 1.27 -0.38
N SER A 59 -12.21 1.63 -1.66
CA SER A 59 -12.77 2.89 -2.17
C SER A 59 -14.29 2.84 -2.25
#